data_AF-A0A4R2R1N7-F1
#
_entry.id   AF-A0A4R2R1N7-F1
#
_cell.length_a   1.000
_cell.length_b   1.000
_cell.length_c   1.000
_cell.angle_alpha   90.00
_cell.angle_beta   90.00
_cell.angle_gamma   90.00
#
_symmetry.space_group_name_H-M   'P 1'
#
loop_
_entity.id
_entity.type
_entity.pdbx_description
1 polymer ?
#
loop_
_entity_poly.entity_id
_entity_poly.type
_entity_poly.pdbx_seq_one_letter_code
_entity_poly.pdbx_strand_id
1 'polypeptide(L)'
;MRLVILVAGVGSRLRPLTDDRPKCLVEVGGQTILDRFLKQAVATNAFQEVVLITGYRHPQIEAAVNEWQQTNELPVRLVQNERYDVTNNGYTLLCAKDFLLDGFVLTDGDLLLEDGILSRVAGAADSHLAVDMQMKLDEEAMKFVLDASGYVTELSKEISVERGLGESIGLCKINAADAQGVVDHLAKLVEQGEENEYYERAFQELIREGWKLKVVDVGDLRWVEVDDNNDLARAEQIFG
;
A
#
# COMPACT_ATOMS: atom_id res chain seq x y z
N MET A 1 4.42 16.01 -0.52
CA MET A 1 3.56 14.83 -0.74
C MET A 1 3.38 14.10 0.60
N ARG A 2 2.37 13.25 0.69
CA ARG A 2 2.05 12.45 1.90
C ARG A 2 2.42 10.99 1.70
N LEU A 3 2.66 10.27 2.79
CA LEU A 3 2.66 8.81 2.79
C LEU A 3 1.29 8.33 3.28
N VAL A 4 0.63 7.48 2.51
CA VAL A 4 -0.70 6.95 2.78
C VAL A 4 -0.57 5.46 2.99
N ILE A 5 -1.01 4.95 4.16
CA ILE A 5 -0.83 3.55 4.55
C ILE A 5 -2.20 2.93 4.85
N LEU A 6 -2.53 1.83 4.17
CA LEU A 6 -3.78 1.10 4.37
C LEU A 6 -3.62 0.05 5.48
N VAL A 7 -4.19 0.32 6.65
CA VAL A 7 -4.12 -0.54 7.85
C VAL A 7 -5.50 -0.86 8.42
N ALA A 8 -6.53 -0.88 7.57
CA ALA A 8 -7.91 -1.12 8.01
C ALA A 8 -8.26 -2.61 8.20
N GLY A 9 -7.52 -3.50 7.55
CA GLY A 9 -7.81 -4.93 7.49
C GLY A 9 -7.65 -5.68 8.81
N VAL A 10 -8.43 -6.75 8.97
CA VAL A 10 -8.40 -7.62 10.16
C VAL A 10 -7.13 -8.48 10.22
N GLY A 11 -6.60 -8.91 9.07
CA GLY A 11 -5.49 -9.88 9.02
C GLY A 11 -5.89 -11.25 9.56
N SER A 12 -7.07 -11.76 9.19
CA SER A 12 -7.66 -12.99 9.74
C SER A 12 -6.81 -14.25 9.53
N ARG A 13 -5.97 -14.28 8.48
CA ARG A 13 -5.02 -15.37 8.19
C ARG A 13 -3.86 -15.48 9.20
N LEU A 14 -3.62 -14.43 10.00
CA LEU A 14 -2.61 -14.41 11.05
C LEU A 14 -3.16 -14.75 12.44
N ARG A 15 -4.41 -15.18 12.56
CA ARG A 15 -4.94 -15.62 13.85
C ARG A 15 -4.13 -16.80 14.42
N PRO A 16 -3.93 -16.86 15.74
CA PRO A 16 -4.55 -16.01 16.78
C PRO A 16 -3.83 -14.68 17.03
N LEU A 17 -2.73 -14.36 16.34
CA LEU A 17 -1.97 -13.13 16.59
C LEU A 17 -2.84 -11.89 16.40
N THR A 18 -3.72 -11.90 15.41
CA THR A 18 -4.63 -10.77 15.11
C THR A 18 -5.95 -10.82 15.86
N ASP A 19 -6.14 -11.74 16.82
CA ASP A 19 -7.35 -11.75 17.64
C ASP A 19 -7.39 -10.57 18.61
N ASP A 20 -6.25 -10.11 19.11
CA ASP A 20 -6.13 -9.03 20.10
C ASP A 20 -5.42 -7.76 19.60
N ARG A 21 -4.82 -7.79 18.40
CA ARG A 21 -4.15 -6.65 17.75
C ARG A 21 -4.40 -6.58 16.25
N PRO A 22 -4.36 -5.39 15.61
CA PRO A 22 -4.39 -5.27 14.15
C PRO A 22 -3.08 -5.77 13.53
N LYS A 23 -3.13 -6.22 12.28
CA LYS A 23 -1.98 -6.79 11.54
C LYS A 23 -0.76 -5.88 11.56
N CYS A 24 -0.94 -4.57 11.37
CA CYS A 24 0.16 -3.60 11.35
C CYS A 24 0.91 -3.46 12.70
N LEU A 25 0.34 -3.98 13.80
CA LEU A 25 0.98 -4.05 15.12
C LEU A 25 1.55 -5.44 15.46
N VAL A 26 1.58 -6.36 14.49
CA VAL A 26 2.37 -7.59 14.59
C VAL A 26 3.86 -7.23 14.51
N GLU A 27 4.67 -7.89 15.34
CA GLU A 27 6.10 -7.68 15.41
C GLU A 27 6.84 -8.67 14.51
N VAL A 28 7.91 -8.18 13.90
CA VAL A 28 8.96 -8.95 13.21
C VAL A 28 10.29 -8.42 13.72
N GLY A 29 11.17 -9.27 14.22
CA GLY A 29 12.43 -8.83 14.83
C GLY A 29 12.25 -7.91 16.05
N GLY A 30 11.16 -8.08 16.80
CA GLY A 30 10.83 -7.23 17.96
C GLY A 30 10.38 -5.80 17.62
N GLN A 31 10.00 -5.55 16.35
CA GLN A 31 9.52 -4.25 15.89
C GLN A 31 8.23 -4.42 15.08
N THR A 32 7.23 -3.57 15.33
CA THR A 32 5.96 -3.64 14.60
C THR A 32 6.11 -3.21 13.14
N ILE A 33 5.29 -3.77 12.25
CA ILE A 33 5.22 -3.36 10.83
C ILE A 33 4.97 -1.84 10.73
N LEU A 34 4.05 -1.30 11.53
CA LEU A 34 3.76 0.13 11.57
C LEU A 34 4.97 0.97 12.00
N ASP A 35 5.68 0.59 13.06
CA ASP A 35 6.86 1.33 13.53
C ASP A 35 7.99 1.33 12.47
N ARG A 36 8.13 0.23 11.71
CA ARG A 36 9.06 0.17 10.58
C ARG A 36 8.71 1.19 9.50
N PHE A 37 7.45 1.24 9.06
CA PHE A 37 7.00 2.24 8.09
C PHE A 37 7.21 3.67 8.58
N LEU A 38 6.85 3.97 9.84
CA LEU A 38 6.97 5.32 10.37
C LEU A 38 8.44 5.75 10.47
N LYS A 39 9.36 4.87 10.90
CA LYS A 39 10.80 5.16 10.89
C LYS A 39 11.35 5.35 9.47
N GLN A 40 10.92 4.52 8.52
CA GLN A 40 11.33 4.66 7.12
C GLN A 40 10.78 5.95 6.48
N ALA A 41 9.58 6.38 6.86
CA ALA A 41 9.00 7.66 6.42
C ALA A 41 9.85 8.84 6.90
N VAL A 42 10.27 8.84 8.19
CA VAL A 42 11.19 9.85 8.75
C VAL A 42 12.54 9.82 8.02
N ALA A 43 13.15 8.64 7.87
CA ALA A 43 14.45 8.49 7.22
C ALA A 43 14.43 8.93 5.74
N THR A 44 13.32 8.72 5.04
CA THR A 44 13.15 9.11 3.64
C THR A 44 13.10 10.63 3.46
N ASN A 45 12.63 11.39 4.46
CA ASN A 45 12.56 12.85 4.46
C ASN A 45 11.89 13.45 3.19
N ALA A 46 10.88 12.77 2.65
CA ALA A 46 10.11 13.22 1.47
C ALA A 46 8.65 13.55 1.81
N PHE A 47 8.20 13.23 3.02
CA PHE A 47 6.81 13.29 3.44
C PHE A 47 6.57 14.44 4.41
N GLN A 48 5.48 15.18 4.19
CA GLN A 48 5.03 16.25 5.09
C GLN A 48 4.22 15.69 6.26
N GLU A 49 3.55 14.57 6.04
CA GLU A 49 2.78 13.82 7.04
C GLU A 49 2.53 12.40 6.53
N VAL A 50 2.19 11.51 7.47
CA VAL A 50 1.69 10.15 7.21
C VAL A 50 0.19 10.12 7.47
N VAL A 51 -0.58 9.52 6.58
CA VAL A 51 -2.02 9.29 6.73
C VAL A 51 -2.25 7.79 6.84
N LEU A 52 -2.67 7.33 7.99
CA LEU A 52 -3.05 5.93 8.22
C LEU A 52 -4.56 5.80 8.06
N ILE A 53 -5.00 4.98 7.11
CA ILE A 53 -6.39 4.58 7.03
C ILE A 53 -6.58 3.31 7.83
N THR A 54 -7.31 3.44 8.92
CA THR A 54 -7.55 2.45 9.96
C THR A 54 -8.95 1.85 9.85
N GLY A 55 -9.22 0.79 10.60
CA GLY A 55 -10.51 0.11 10.62
C GLY A 55 -10.55 -0.83 11.81
N TYR A 56 -10.19 -2.09 11.60
CA TYR A 56 -10.08 -3.07 12.67
C TYR A 56 -9.20 -2.57 13.81
N ARG A 57 -9.75 -2.58 15.03
CA ARG A 57 -9.06 -2.16 16.27
C ARG A 57 -8.43 -0.76 16.21
N HIS A 58 -9.08 0.19 15.54
CA HIS A 58 -8.65 1.61 15.47
C HIS A 58 -8.06 2.18 16.78
N PRO A 59 -8.67 2.01 17.98
CA PRO A 59 -8.12 2.58 19.22
C PRO A 59 -6.71 2.10 19.58
N GLN A 60 -6.31 0.89 19.16
CA GLN A 60 -4.95 0.39 19.41
C GLN A 60 -3.93 1.02 18.46
N ILE A 61 -4.31 1.25 17.20
CA ILE A 61 -3.47 1.98 16.24
C ILE A 61 -3.30 3.42 16.72
N GLU A 62 -4.39 4.05 17.20
CA GLU A 62 -4.35 5.39 17.78
C GLU A 62 -3.41 5.47 18.99
N ALA A 63 -3.47 4.50 19.90
CA ALA A 63 -2.55 4.45 21.04
C ALA A 63 -1.08 4.32 20.60
N ALA A 64 -0.77 3.43 19.65
CA ALA A 64 0.57 3.24 19.13
C ALA A 64 1.11 4.50 18.42
N VAL A 65 0.28 5.18 17.65
CA VAL A 65 0.64 6.45 16.99
C VAL A 65 0.89 7.55 18.02
N ASN A 66 0.01 7.68 19.03
CA ASN A 66 0.17 8.67 20.08
C ASN A 66 1.48 8.47 20.87
N GLU A 67 1.87 7.22 21.14
CA GLU A 67 3.16 6.90 21.74
C GLU A 67 4.32 7.27 20.82
N TRP A 68 4.27 6.87 19.55
CA TRP A 68 5.31 7.16 18.56
C TRP A 68 5.54 8.66 18.38
N GLN A 69 4.47 9.46 18.32
CA GLN A 69 4.54 10.92 18.16
C GLN A 69 5.11 11.66 19.39
N GLN A 70 5.28 11.01 20.55
CA GLN A 70 5.96 11.65 21.70
C GLN A 70 7.44 11.91 21.44
N THR A 71 8.05 11.18 20.50
CA THR A 71 9.49 11.23 20.22
C THR A 71 9.83 11.54 18.76
N ASN A 72 8.82 11.77 17.91
CA ASN A 72 8.99 12.00 16.47
C ASN A 72 8.18 13.22 16.01
N GLU A 73 8.77 14.02 15.10
CA GLU A 73 8.18 15.28 14.63
C GLU A 73 7.27 15.13 13.41
N LEU A 74 7.40 14.04 12.63
CA LEU A 74 6.59 13.80 11.44
C LEU A 74 5.11 13.59 11.86
N PRO A 75 4.16 14.45 11.42
CA PRO A 75 2.76 14.29 11.79
C PRO A 75 2.18 12.99 11.25
N VAL A 76 1.40 12.30 12.08
CA VAL A 76 0.60 11.14 11.67
C VAL A 76 -0.88 11.48 11.85
N ARG A 77 -1.68 11.30 10.80
CA ARG A 77 -3.13 11.47 10.83
C ARG A 77 -3.82 10.13 10.70
N LEU A 78 -4.92 9.97 11.41
CA LEU A 78 -5.77 8.80 11.32
C LEU A 78 -7.05 9.16 10.57
N VAL A 79 -7.40 8.31 9.62
CA VAL A 79 -8.71 8.28 8.98
C VAL A 79 -9.30 6.90 9.26
N GLN A 80 -10.55 6.83 9.71
CA GLN A 80 -11.19 5.56 10.02
C GLN A 80 -12.14 5.16 8.89
N ASN A 81 -11.91 3.97 8.32
CA ASN A 81 -12.92 3.25 7.57
C ASN A 81 -13.79 2.48 8.59
N GLU A 82 -14.96 3.02 8.92
CA GLU A 82 -15.91 2.35 9.83
C GLU A 82 -16.56 1.10 9.23
N ARG A 83 -16.45 0.93 7.90
CA ARG A 83 -17.05 -0.17 7.13
C ARG A 83 -15.99 -1.18 6.65
N TYR A 84 -14.86 -1.27 7.36
CA TYR A 84 -13.71 -2.10 7.00
C TYR A 84 -14.03 -3.61 6.87
N ASP A 85 -15.15 -4.07 7.45
CA ASP A 85 -15.58 -5.47 7.47
C ASP A 85 -16.49 -5.84 6.28
N VAL A 86 -16.97 -4.85 5.52
CA VAL A 86 -17.85 -5.04 4.36
C VAL A 86 -17.35 -4.33 3.09
N THR A 87 -16.15 -3.74 3.15
CA THR A 87 -15.50 -3.01 2.05
C THR A 87 -14.07 -3.51 1.87
N ASN A 88 -13.41 -3.09 0.78
CA ASN A 88 -12.04 -3.50 0.45
C ASN A 88 -11.07 -2.29 0.42
N ASN A 89 -9.82 -2.52 0.00
CA ASN A 89 -8.75 -1.52 0.04
C ASN A 89 -9.05 -0.28 -0.83
N GLY A 90 -9.88 -0.39 -1.88
CA GLY A 90 -10.35 0.73 -2.70
C GLY A 90 -11.21 1.72 -1.93
N TYR A 91 -12.25 1.24 -1.24
CA TYR A 91 -13.07 2.08 -0.37
C TYR A 91 -12.25 2.67 0.78
N THR A 92 -11.36 1.86 1.36
CA THR A 92 -10.44 2.29 2.43
C THR A 92 -9.60 3.48 1.95
N LEU A 93 -9.00 3.41 0.76
CA LEU A 93 -8.26 4.54 0.19
C LEU A 93 -9.15 5.77 -0.02
N LEU A 94 -10.39 5.59 -0.52
CA LEU A 94 -11.33 6.68 -0.74
C LEU A 94 -11.70 7.44 0.56
N CYS A 95 -11.71 6.77 1.72
CA CYS A 95 -11.94 7.44 3.01
C CYS A 95 -10.97 8.61 3.26
N ALA A 96 -9.76 8.55 2.69
CA ALA A 96 -8.73 9.58 2.83
C ALA A 96 -8.67 10.57 1.66
N LYS A 97 -9.69 10.65 0.80
CA LYS A 97 -9.70 11.48 -0.43
C LYS A 97 -9.21 12.92 -0.24
N ASP A 98 -9.54 13.55 0.88
CA ASP A 98 -9.17 14.95 1.17
C ASP A 98 -7.66 15.13 1.39
N PHE A 99 -6.92 14.04 1.61
CA PHE A 99 -5.47 14.03 1.76
C PHE A 99 -4.73 13.67 0.46
N LEU A 100 -5.42 13.16 -0.57
CA LEU A 100 -4.78 12.58 -1.76
C LEU A 100 -4.41 13.63 -2.83
N LEU A 101 -5.11 14.76 -2.88
CA LEU A 101 -5.07 15.67 -4.04
C LEU A 101 -3.71 16.34 -4.30
N ASP A 102 -2.86 16.51 -3.29
CA ASP A 102 -1.50 17.08 -3.46
C ASP A 102 -0.46 16.05 -3.94
N GLY A 103 -0.88 14.83 -4.27
CA GLY A 103 -0.01 13.71 -4.58
C GLY A 103 0.49 12.98 -3.33
N PHE A 104 0.65 11.66 -3.47
CA PHE A 104 0.90 10.75 -2.36
C PHE A 104 1.72 9.54 -2.81
N VAL A 105 2.41 8.94 -1.84
CA VAL A 105 2.87 7.56 -1.93
C VAL A 105 1.87 6.70 -1.17
N LEU A 106 1.37 5.64 -1.80
CA LEU A 106 0.44 4.68 -1.21
C LEU A 106 1.18 3.39 -0.91
N THR A 107 0.92 2.79 0.26
CA THR A 107 1.42 1.46 0.59
C THR A 107 0.35 0.65 1.33
N ASP A 108 0.30 -0.65 1.03
CA ASP A 108 -0.40 -1.63 1.86
C ASP A 108 0.33 -1.78 3.21
N GLY A 109 -0.45 -1.96 4.27
CA GLY A 109 0.01 -1.88 5.66
C GLY A 109 0.63 -3.16 6.22
N ASP A 110 0.91 -4.12 5.36
CA ASP A 110 1.45 -5.44 5.67
C ASP A 110 2.76 -5.76 4.95
N LEU A 111 3.36 -4.77 4.31
CA LEU A 111 4.69 -4.91 3.70
C LEU A 111 5.80 -4.63 4.73
N LEU A 112 6.87 -5.41 4.62
CA LEU A 112 8.19 -5.11 5.16
C LEU A 112 9.11 -4.77 4.00
N LEU A 113 9.71 -3.60 4.06
CA LEU A 113 10.55 -3.06 2.99
C LEU A 113 11.99 -2.95 3.48
N GLU A 114 12.96 -3.34 2.64
CA GLU A 114 14.35 -2.96 2.85
C GLU A 114 14.53 -1.45 2.74
N ASP A 115 15.47 -0.92 3.52
CA ASP A 115 15.84 0.49 3.47
C ASP A 115 16.22 0.91 2.04
N GLY A 116 15.62 2.00 1.58
CA GLY A 116 15.83 2.53 0.24
C GLY A 116 14.69 2.25 -0.74
N ILE A 117 13.84 1.24 -0.53
CA ILE A 117 12.66 1.01 -1.39
C ILE A 117 11.73 2.23 -1.35
N LEU A 118 11.31 2.64 -0.14
CA LEU A 118 10.41 3.77 0.03
C LEU A 118 10.99 5.07 -0.54
N SER A 119 12.30 5.28 -0.36
CA SER A 119 13.01 6.45 -0.87
C SER A 119 13.11 6.46 -2.39
N ARG A 120 13.34 5.29 -3.00
CA ARG A 120 13.37 5.10 -4.46
C ARG A 120 12.02 5.45 -5.09
N VAL A 121 10.94 4.94 -4.49
CA VAL A 121 9.56 5.22 -4.95
C VAL A 121 9.21 6.70 -4.76
N ALA A 122 9.46 7.27 -3.58
CA ALA A 122 9.18 8.69 -3.34
C ALA A 122 9.96 9.63 -4.27
N GLY A 123 11.20 9.25 -4.62
CA GLY A 123 12.12 10.06 -5.42
C GLY A 123 11.88 10.03 -6.94
N ALA A 124 11.15 9.04 -7.48
CA ALA A 124 10.89 8.95 -8.92
C ALA A 124 9.93 10.04 -9.41
N ALA A 125 10.12 10.54 -10.63
CA ALA A 125 9.45 11.76 -11.11
C ALA A 125 7.97 11.57 -11.46
N ASP A 126 7.63 10.48 -12.14
CA ASP A 126 6.30 10.20 -12.65
C ASP A 126 5.45 9.43 -11.63
N SER A 127 4.13 9.36 -11.84
CA SER A 127 3.30 8.37 -11.15
C SER A 127 3.72 6.97 -11.58
N HIS A 128 3.90 6.07 -10.62
CA HIS A 128 4.37 4.72 -10.90
C HIS A 128 4.00 3.70 -9.83
N LEU A 129 3.94 2.43 -10.23
CA LEU A 129 3.91 1.29 -9.33
C LEU A 129 5.35 0.90 -8.94
N ALA A 130 5.56 0.51 -7.69
CA ALA A 130 6.74 -0.26 -7.32
C ALA A 130 6.49 -1.73 -7.69
N VAL A 131 7.43 -2.33 -8.40
CA VAL A 131 7.27 -3.69 -8.91
C VAL A 131 8.50 -4.54 -8.64
N ASP A 132 8.30 -5.84 -8.51
CA ASP A 132 9.37 -6.83 -8.50
C ASP A 132 9.32 -7.63 -9.81
N MET A 133 10.27 -7.35 -10.71
CA MET A 133 10.39 -8.08 -11.98
C MET A 133 11.10 -9.43 -11.85
N GLN A 134 11.64 -9.75 -10.68
CA GLN A 134 12.37 -10.99 -10.40
C GLN A 134 11.49 -12.01 -9.66
N MET A 135 10.37 -11.58 -9.11
CA MET A 135 9.44 -12.43 -8.37
C MET A 135 8.90 -13.56 -9.25
N LYS A 136 8.87 -14.76 -8.67
CA LYS A 136 8.19 -15.88 -9.30
C LYS A 136 6.69 -15.71 -9.11
N LEU A 137 5.99 -15.35 -10.19
CA LEU A 137 4.56 -15.13 -10.19
C LEU A 137 3.76 -16.41 -9.90
N ASP A 138 2.67 -16.24 -9.16
CA ASP A 138 1.59 -17.19 -8.98
C ASP A 138 0.23 -16.55 -9.33
N GLU A 139 -0.87 -17.27 -9.13
CA GLU A 139 -2.21 -16.77 -9.47
C GLU A 139 -2.66 -15.60 -8.57
N GLU A 140 -2.18 -15.52 -7.32
CA GLU A 140 -2.61 -14.49 -6.37
C GLU A 140 -1.88 -13.16 -6.55
N ALA A 141 -0.69 -13.18 -7.17
CA ALA A 141 0.12 -12.00 -7.43
C ALA A 141 -0.62 -10.91 -8.22
N MET A 142 -0.44 -9.64 -7.83
CA MET A 142 -0.94 -8.49 -8.59
C MET A 142 -0.02 -8.21 -9.78
N LYS A 143 -0.37 -8.72 -10.95
CA LYS A 143 0.50 -8.69 -12.14
C LYS A 143 0.26 -7.43 -12.95
N PHE A 144 1.25 -7.09 -13.78
CA PHE A 144 1.14 -5.98 -14.73
C PHE A 144 1.75 -6.31 -16.10
N VAL A 145 1.32 -5.56 -17.11
CA VAL A 145 1.85 -5.57 -18.49
C VAL A 145 2.20 -4.14 -18.90
N LEU A 146 3.28 -3.99 -19.67
CA LEU A 146 3.76 -2.72 -20.20
C LEU A 146 3.61 -2.63 -21.72
N ASP A 147 3.35 -1.43 -22.24
CA ASP A 147 3.53 -1.11 -23.65
C ASP A 147 5.02 -0.90 -24.01
N ALA A 148 5.29 -0.72 -25.31
CA ALA A 148 6.65 -0.47 -25.81
C ALA A 148 7.28 0.85 -25.32
N SER A 149 6.49 1.76 -24.75
CA SER A 149 6.96 3.02 -24.16
C SER A 149 7.16 2.92 -22.63
N GLY A 150 6.91 1.74 -22.04
CA GLY A 150 7.08 1.49 -20.61
C GLY A 150 5.91 1.96 -19.75
N TYR A 151 4.72 2.17 -20.33
CA TYR A 151 3.51 2.48 -19.57
C TYR A 151 2.70 1.22 -19.27
N VAL A 152 2.11 1.17 -18.08
CA VAL A 152 1.21 0.07 -17.70
C VAL A 152 -0.03 0.08 -18.58
N THR A 153 -0.35 -1.08 -19.18
CA THR A 153 -1.56 -1.28 -19.98
C THR A 153 -2.58 -2.16 -19.26
N GLU A 154 -2.11 -3.11 -18.47
CA GLU A 154 -2.93 -4.00 -17.63
C GLU A 154 -2.31 -4.11 -16.23
N LEU A 155 -3.15 -4.10 -15.20
CA LEU A 155 -2.86 -4.32 -13.78
C LEU A 155 -4.01 -5.13 -13.19
N SER A 156 -3.79 -6.41 -12.90
CA SER A 156 -4.83 -7.30 -12.36
C SER A 156 -4.23 -8.64 -11.89
N LYS A 157 -4.88 -9.27 -10.91
CA LYS A 157 -4.62 -10.68 -10.54
C LYS A 157 -4.98 -11.66 -11.66
N GLU A 158 -5.94 -11.31 -12.51
CA GLU A 158 -6.47 -12.16 -13.61
C GLU A 158 -5.55 -12.27 -14.83
N ILE A 159 -4.46 -11.50 -14.88
CA ILE A 159 -3.44 -11.66 -15.92
C ILE A 159 -2.79 -13.03 -15.70
N SER A 160 -2.64 -13.83 -16.76
CA SER A 160 -2.00 -15.14 -16.62
C SER A 160 -0.53 -14.99 -16.23
N VAL A 161 0.02 -15.99 -15.54
CA VAL A 161 1.43 -16.03 -15.12
C VAL A 161 2.39 -15.81 -16.28
N GLU A 162 2.08 -16.32 -17.48
CA GLU A 162 2.92 -16.17 -18.67
C GLU A 162 2.89 -14.78 -19.29
N ARG A 163 1.81 -14.01 -19.05
CA ARG A 163 1.66 -12.65 -19.56
C ARG A 163 2.23 -11.59 -18.60
N GLY A 164 2.18 -11.85 -17.29
CA GLY A 164 2.67 -10.92 -16.29
C GLY A 164 4.19 -10.70 -16.39
N LEU A 165 4.63 -9.44 -16.27
CA LEU A 165 6.05 -9.09 -16.31
C LEU A 165 6.73 -9.12 -14.94
N GLY A 166 5.94 -9.15 -13.87
CA GLY A 166 6.36 -9.07 -12.48
C GLY A 166 5.18 -8.80 -11.57
N GLU A 167 5.46 -8.58 -10.30
CA GLU A 167 4.45 -8.32 -9.27
C GLU A 167 4.46 -6.85 -8.85
N SER A 168 3.30 -6.22 -8.77
CA SER A 168 3.10 -4.94 -8.09
C SER A 168 3.08 -5.20 -6.59
N ILE A 169 4.03 -4.63 -5.85
CA ILE A 169 4.29 -5.03 -4.46
C ILE A 169 3.36 -4.37 -3.43
N GLY A 170 2.27 -3.73 -3.87
CA GLY A 170 1.39 -2.96 -2.97
C GLY A 170 1.96 -1.59 -2.54
N LEU A 171 2.91 -1.03 -3.29
CA LEU A 171 3.50 0.30 -3.08
C LEU A 171 3.50 1.10 -4.39
N CYS A 172 3.03 2.34 -4.37
CA CYS A 172 3.04 3.20 -5.56
C CYS A 172 3.17 4.68 -5.22
N LYS A 173 3.51 5.49 -6.22
CA LYS A 173 3.48 6.96 -6.15
C LYS A 173 2.48 7.49 -7.15
N ILE A 174 1.62 8.41 -6.68
CA ILE A 174 0.66 9.15 -7.50
C ILE A 174 0.97 10.64 -7.37
N ASN A 175 1.27 11.28 -8.49
CA ASN A 175 1.49 12.72 -8.54
C ASN A 175 0.17 13.50 -8.43
N ALA A 176 0.26 14.76 -7.99
CA ALA A 176 -0.91 15.64 -7.84
C ALA A 176 -1.76 15.74 -9.12
N ALA A 177 -1.13 15.71 -10.29
CA ALA A 177 -1.83 15.79 -11.58
C ALA A 177 -2.75 14.58 -11.85
N ASP A 178 -2.46 13.43 -11.26
CA ASP A 178 -3.22 12.18 -11.45
C ASP A 178 -4.13 11.86 -10.27
N ALA A 179 -3.89 12.48 -9.10
CA ALA A 179 -4.58 12.18 -7.86
C ALA A 179 -6.10 12.37 -7.95
N GLN A 180 -6.57 13.42 -8.65
CA GLN A 180 -8.01 13.63 -8.84
C GLN A 180 -8.64 12.49 -9.64
N GLY A 181 -7.97 12.04 -10.71
CA GLY A 181 -8.46 10.92 -11.52
C GLY A 181 -8.59 9.63 -10.72
N VAL A 182 -7.64 9.37 -9.82
CA VAL A 182 -7.71 8.23 -8.88
C VAL A 182 -8.91 8.37 -7.94
N VAL A 183 -9.08 9.53 -7.30
CA VAL A 183 -10.20 9.78 -6.38
C VAL A 183 -11.56 9.63 -7.08
N ASP A 184 -11.69 10.18 -8.29
CA ASP A 184 -12.92 10.12 -9.08
C ASP A 184 -13.28 8.68 -9.44
N HIS A 185 -12.30 7.87 -9.84
CA HIS A 185 -12.52 6.46 -10.17
C HIS A 185 -12.87 5.62 -8.94
N LEU A 186 -12.23 5.85 -7.80
CA LEU A 186 -12.61 5.20 -6.55
C LEU A 186 -14.04 5.59 -6.14
N ALA A 187 -14.41 6.86 -6.25
CA ALA A 187 -15.76 7.34 -5.95
C ALA A 187 -16.81 6.71 -6.89
N LYS A 188 -16.50 6.62 -8.18
CA LYS A 188 -17.35 5.98 -9.20
C LYS A 188 -17.64 4.52 -8.87
N LEU A 189 -16.63 3.73 -8.45
CA LEU A 189 -16.86 2.35 -8.02
C LEU A 189 -17.86 2.28 -6.85
N VAL A 190 -17.71 3.16 -5.86
CA VAL A 190 -18.63 3.22 -4.72
C VAL A 190 -20.05 3.63 -5.13
N GLU A 191 -20.18 4.61 -6.03
CA GLU A 191 -21.48 5.02 -6.59
C GLU A 191 -22.18 3.89 -7.36
N GLN A 192 -21.40 2.97 -7.94
CA GLN A 192 -21.89 1.78 -8.64
C GLN A 192 -22.20 0.60 -7.69
N GLY A 193 -21.96 0.76 -6.39
CA GLY A 193 -22.12 -0.32 -5.40
C GLY A 193 -20.95 -1.31 -5.38
N GLU A 194 -19.84 -1.00 -6.05
CA GLU A 194 -18.61 -1.80 -6.12
C GLU A 194 -17.61 -1.42 -5.01
N GLU A 195 -18.12 -1.24 -3.78
CA GLU A 195 -17.32 -0.83 -2.61
C GLU A 195 -16.40 -1.92 -2.04
N ASN A 196 -16.51 -3.15 -2.55
CA ASN A 196 -15.67 -4.29 -2.18
C ASN A 196 -14.53 -4.56 -3.20
N GLU A 197 -14.24 -3.60 -4.07
CA GLU A 197 -13.18 -3.69 -5.09
C GLU A 197 -11.82 -3.19 -4.60
N TYR A 198 -10.78 -3.68 -5.27
CA TYR A 198 -9.40 -3.29 -5.06
C TYR A 198 -9.11 -1.87 -5.62
N TYR A 199 -8.22 -1.07 -5.04
CA TYR A 199 -7.85 0.24 -5.61
C TYR A 199 -7.21 0.09 -7.00
N GLU A 200 -6.58 -1.04 -7.25
CA GLU A 200 -6.01 -1.44 -8.54
C GLU A 200 -7.09 -1.53 -9.63
N ARG A 201 -8.34 -1.84 -9.25
CA ARG A 201 -9.48 -1.80 -10.18
C ARG A 201 -9.71 -0.39 -10.71
N ALA A 202 -9.65 0.62 -9.84
CA ALA A 202 -9.75 2.03 -10.22
C ALA A 202 -8.55 2.47 -11.08
N PHE A 203 -7.34 2.02 -10.73
CA PHE A 203 -6.14 2.29 -11.54
C PHE A 203 -6.28 1.70 -12.94
N GLN A 204 -6.78 0.47 -13.05
CA GLN A 204 -7.01 -0.19 -14.33
C GLN A 204 -8.05 0.54 -15.20
N GLU A 205 -9.11 1.11 -14.63
CA GLU A 205 -10.05 1.97 -15.38
C GLU A 205 -9.38 3.22 -15.89
N LEU A 206 -8.66 3.92 -15.00
CA LEU A 206 -7.98 5.15 -15.33
C LEU A 206 -6.89 4.92 -16.41
N ILE A 207 -6.18 3.78 -16.38
CA ILE A 207 -5.25 3.33 -17.43
C ILE A 207 -5.98 3.15 -18.78
N ARG A 208 -7.16 2.52 -18.79
CA ARG A 208 -7.97 2.35 -20.03
C ARG A 208 -8.43 3.68 -20.62
N GLU A 209 -8.60 4.70 -19.77
CA GLU A 209 -8.95 6.06 -20.17
C GLU A 209 -7.72 6.91 -20.58
N GLY A 210 -6.52 6.32 -20.59
CA GLY A 210 -5.31 6.93 -21.14
C GLY A 210 -4.31 7.44 -20.12
N TRP A 211 -4.50 7.15 -18.83
CA TRP A 211 -3.53 7.50 -17.79
C TRP A 211 -2.16 6.86 -18.04
N LYS A 212 -1.12 7.66 -17.86
CA LYS A 212 0.27 7.29 -18.11
C LYS A 212 0.96 6.93 -16.80
N LEU A 213 0.74 5.69 -16.37
CA LEU A 213 1.36 5.09 -15.20
C LEU A 213 2.63 4.34 -15.60
N LYS A 214 3.76 4.60 -14.93
CA LYS A 214 5.02 3.88 -15.11
C LYS A 214 5.22 2.81 -14.03
N VAL A 215 6.37 2.14 -14.07
CA VAL A 215 6.83 1.27 -13.00
C VAL A 215 8.24 1.65 -12.56
N VAL A 216 8.58 1.35 -11.31
CA VAL A 216 9.93 1.39 -10.76
C VAL A 216 10.23 0.00 -10.20
N ASP A 217 11.25 -0.65 -10.75
CA ASP A 217 11.68 -1.97 -10.29
C ASP A 217 12.42 -1.85 -8.95
N VAL A 218 12.03 -2.69 -8.00
CA VAL A 218 12.59 -2.81 -6.66
C VAL A 218 13.04 -4.24 -6.35
N GLY A 219 13.02 -5.15 -7.32
CA GLY A 219 13.39 -6.57 -7.12
C GLY A 219 14.87 -6.80 -6.77
N ASP A 220 15.72 -5.78 -6.84
CA ASP A 220 17.09 -5.81 -6.33
C ASP A 220 17.18 -5.59 -4.80
N LEU A 221 16.08 -5.21 -4.15
CA LEU A 221 15.97 -5.00 -2.71
C LEU A 221 14.99 -6.01 -2.08
N ARG A 222 15.18 -6.31 -0.80
CA ARG A 222 14.32 -7.29 -0.12
C ARG A 222 12.99 -6.64 0.29
N TRP A 223 11.89 -7.36 0.06
CA TRP A 223 10.58 -7.03 0.59
C TRP A 223 9.81 -8.30 0.89
N VAL A 224 8.83 -8.22 1.80
CA VAL A 224 7.91 -9.32 2.15
C VAL A 224 6.53 -8.74 2.45
N GLU A 225 5.48 -9.32 1.88
CA GLU A 225 4.11 -9.14 2.34
C GLU A 225 3.81 -10.15 3.46
N VAL A 226 3.29 -9.68 4.61
CA VAL A 226 2.97 -10.53 5.77
C VAL A 226 1.48 -10.83 5.78
N ASP A 227 1.11 -11.92 5.13
CA ASP A 227 -0.27 -12.23 4.85
C ASP A 227 -0.80 -13.40 5.70
N ASP A 228 0.03 -14.41 5.90
CA ASP A 228 -0.21 -15.53 6.80
C ASP A 228 0.99 -15.87 7.71
N ASN A 229 0.87 -16.96 8.47
CA ASN A 229 1.92 -17.38 9.40
C ASN A 229 3.21 -17.87 8.71
N ASN A 230 3.15 -18.37 7.48
CA ASN A 230 4.34 -18.73 6.70
C ASN A 230 5.07 -17.47 6.24
N ASP A 231 4.32 -16.46 5.81
CA ASP A 231 4.89 -15.17 5.44
C ASP A 231 5.54 -14.49 6.65
N LEU A 232 4.89 -14.55 7.81
CA LEU A 232 5.47 -14.05 9.06
C LEU A 232 6.78 -14.78 9.40
N ALA A 233 6.83 -16.11 9.27
CA ALA A 233 8.07 -16.86 9.50
C ALA A 233 9.18 -16.49 8.49
N ARG A 234 8.81 -16.23 7.23
CA ARG A 234 9.75 -15.73 6.20
C ARG A 234 10.23 -14.32 6.52
N ALA A 235 9.33 -13.44 6.96
CA ALA A 235 9.64 -12.09 7.40
C ALA A 235 10.66 -12.09 8.55
N GLU A 236 10.49 -12.96 9.55
CA GLU A 236 11.45 -13.13 10.65
C GLU A 236 12.84 -13.60 10.16
N GLN A 237 12.91 -14.42 9.12
CA GLN A 237 14.21 -14.83 8.56
C GLN A 237 14.94 -13.70 7.83
N ILE A 238 14.19 -12.76 7.25
CA ILE A 238 14.74 -11.69 6.39
C ILE A 238 14.99 -10.40 7.18
N PHE A 239 14.10 -10.07 8.12
CA PHE A 239 14.04 -8.80 8.85
C PHE A 239 14.10 -8.95 10.38
N GLY A 240 14.20 -10.17 10.89
CA GLY A 240 14.32 -10.50 12.32
C GLY A 240 15.69 -10.23 12.94
#